data_AF-A0AA50HWY6-F1
#
_entry.id   AF-A0AA50HWY6-F1
#
_cell.length_a   1.000
_cell.length_b   1.000
_cell.length_c   1.000
_cell.angle_alpha   90.00
_cell.angle_beta   90.00
_cell.angle_gamma   90.00
#
_symmetry.space_group_name_H-M   'P 1'
#
loop_
_entity.id
_entity.type
_entity.pdbx_description
1 polymer ?
#
loop_
_entity_poly.entity_id
_entity_poly.type
_entity_poly.pdbx_seq_one_letter_code
_entity_poly.pdbx_strand_id
1 'polypeptide(L)'
;MSSQPSNVLNVQQVNELTTDLEGKWAGIYENYFQEDFSSLGLTTEEIGKKLASLQQQTGQKAAIFWINPEADGVSICLLTGDRPTVGVKVLDTAEQNLMATVEMFALQVSDPRNQNYRATGKKLYDWLIAPVANELKANAIDTLIFCVGPKLRSLPFAALYDGEKFLAEQYAITRIPGFNLTEWGPTDLSQARILAMGSSEFTDAEPLPGVALEIANITPQPWPGVAMLNQQFTIQNLQAARQQQPFPLVHLATHAEFNAGSPADSYIQFVNSRLNLKEIRNLQWQNPPVDLLVLSACTTALGNTQAELGFVGWLCNRVSNQPWVVCGGSVIWAPWL
;
A
#
# COMPACT_ATOMS: atom_id res chain seq x y z
N MET A 1 -0.66 -22.13 -24.27
CA MET A 1 -1.22 -20.90 -23.67
C MET A 1 -0.82 -19.76 -24.59
N SER A 2 -1.78 -19.01 -25.13
CA SER A 2 -1.49 -17.88 -26.02
C SER A 2 -0.99 -16.72 -25.15
N SER A 3 0.28 -16.34 -25.29
CA SER A 3 0.75 -15.05 -24.78
C SER A 3 -0.09 -13.96 -25.41
N GLN A 4 -0.60 -13.02 -24.60
CA GLN A 4 -1.25 -11.84 -25.16
C GLN A 4 -0.27 -11.10 -26.06
N PRO A 5 -0.72 -10.51 -27.18
CA PRO A 5 0.15 -9.69 -28.01
C PRO A 5 0.70 -8.53 -27.18
N SER A 6 2.01 -8.30 -27.27
CA SER A 6 2.69 -7.28 -26.49
C SER A 6 3.78 -6.58 -27.29
N ASN A 7 3.93 -5.28 -27.08
CA ASN A 7 5.00 -4.47 -27.67
C ASN A 7 6.00 -4.06 -26.59
N VAL A 8 7.30 -4.22 -26.88
CA VAL A 8 8.36 -3.70 -26.03
C VAL A 8 8.45 -2.19 -26.22
N LEU A 9 8.46 -1.44 -25.12
CA LEU A 9 8.69 0.00 -25.11
C LEU A 9 10.20 0.26 -25.05
N ASN A 10 10.66 1.27 -25.78
CA ASN A 10 12.06 1.68 -25.69
C ASN A 10 12.34 2.47 -24.39
N VAL A 11 13.60 2.61 -24.00
CA VAL A 11 14.02 3.25 -22.75
C VAL A 11 13.51 4.70 -22.63
N GLN A 12 13.47 5.45 -23.73
CA GLN A 12 12.95 6.82 -23.72
C GLN A 12 11.45 6.85 -23.41
N GLN A 13 10.65 6.02 -24.11
CA GLN A 13 9.21 5.90 -23.88
C GLN A 13 8.90 5.51 -22.43
N VAL A 14 9.70 4.59 -21.87
CA VAL A 14 9.55 4.15 -20.49
C VAL A 14 9.86 5.26 -19.51
N ASN A 15 10.96 5.99 -19.69
CA ASN A 15 11.34 7.08 -18.80
C ASN A 15 10.33 8.25 -18.84
N GLU A 16 9.84 8.59 -20.04
CA GLU A 16 8.78 9.60 -20.20
C GLU A 16 7.49 9.15 -19.49
N LEU A 17 7.08 7.90 -19.69
CA LEU A 17 5.88 7.34 -19.05
C LEU A 17 5.99 7.30 -17.53
N THR A 18 7.10 6.81 -16.96
CA THR A 18 7.25 6.75 -15.50
C THR A 18 7.29 8.15 -14.87
N THR A 19 7.92 9.11 -15.54
CA THR A 19 7.96 10.51 -15.08
C THR A 19 6.55 11.14 -15.09
N ASP A 20 5.79 10.94 -16.17
CA ASP A 20 4.41 11.41 -16.26
C ASP A 20 3.52 10.78 -15.17
N LEU A 21 3.63 9.47 -14.95
CA LEU A 21 2.83 8.75 -13.95
C LEU A 21 3.15 9.19 -12.53
N GLU A 22 4.42 9.37 -12.17
CA GLU A 22 4.82 9.89 -10.85
C GLU A 22 4.22 11.28 -10.60
N GLY A 23 4.35 12.19 -11.58
CA GLY A 23 3.78 13.55 -11.47
C GLY A 23 2.25 13.53 -11.41
N LYS A 24 1.61 12.74 -12.28
CA LYS A 24 0.14 12.60 -12.34
C LYS A 24 -0.41 12.04 -11.03
N TRP A 25 0.19 10.99 -10.47
CA TRP A 25 -0.29 10.39 -9.23
C TRP A 25 0.00 11.26 -8.02
N ALA A 26 1.14 11.94 -7.98
CA ALA A 26 1.40 12.98 -6.98
C ALA A 26 0.32 14.06 -6.98
N GLY A 27 0.00 14.61 -8.15
CA GLY A 27 -1.06 15.61 -8.29
C GLY A 27 -2.44 15.13 -7.81
N ILE A 28 -2.75 13.83 -7.89
CA ILE A 28 -4.01 13.31 -7.35
C ILE A 28 -4.03 13.41 -5.82
N TYR A 29 -2.95 13.04 -5.16
CA TYR A 29 -2.86 13.14 -3.70
C TYR A 29 -2.77 14.60 -3.24
N GLU A 30 -2.05 15.47 -3.97
CA GLU A 30 -1.98 16.91 -3.70
C GLU A 30 -3.38 17.53 -3.67
N ASN A 31 -4.17 17.23 -4.70
CA ASN A 31 -5.54 17.69 -4.80
C ASN A 31 -6.45 17.10 -3.70
N TYR A 32 -6.26 15.83 -3.33
CA TYR A 32 -7.08 15.20 -2.29
C TYR A 32 -6.80 15.79 -0.90
N PHE A 33 -5.53 16.00 -0.54
CA PHE A 33 -5.12 16.54 0.75
C PHE A 33 -5.08 18.08 0.80
N GLN A 34 -5.16 18.74 -0.36
CA GLN A 34 -4.94 20.18 -0.51
C GLN A 34 -3.53 20.60 -0.04
N GLU A 35 -2.54 19.83 -0.47
CA GLU A 35 -1.13 20.00 -0.12
C GLU A 35 -0.25 19.99 -1.36
N ASP A 36 0.96 20.55 -1.26
CA ASP A 36 1.93 20.67 -2.35
C ASP A 36 3.09 19.67 -2.16
N PHE A 37 3.25 18.77 -3.12
CA PHE A 37 4.27 17.71 -3.18
C PHE A 37 5.31 17.98 -4.29
N SER A 38 5.27 19.15 -4.93
CA SER A 38 6.12 19.53 -6.08
C SER A 38 7.63 19.57 -5.79
N SER A 39 8.05 19.40 -4.53
CA SER A 39 9.46 19.30 -4.13
C SER A 39 10.14 17.97 -4.47
N LEU A 40 9.46 17.05 -5.17
CA LEU A 40 9.91 15.69 -5.39
C LEU A 40 9.98 15.40 -6.89
N GLY A 41 11.15 14.98 -7.37
CA GLY A 41 11.31 14.63 -8.77
C GLY A 41 12.58 13.87 -9.03
N LEU A 42 12.77 12.73 -8.34
CA LEU A 42 13.79 11.80 -8.77
C LEU A 42 13.45 11.32 -10.18
N THR A 43 14.41 11.44 -11.08
CA THR A 43 14.37 10.81 -12.40
C THR A 43 14.36 9.28 -12.26
N THR A 44 13.89 8.57 -13.28
CA THR A 44 13.91 7.10 -13.30
C THR A 44 15.31 6.52 -13.01
N GLU A 45 16.37 7.19 -13.46
CA GLU A 45 17.75 6.80 -13.18
C GLU A 45 18.10 6.96 -11.68
N GLU A 46 17.68 8.06 -11.06
CA GLU A 46 17.89 8.30 -9.63
C GLU A 46 17.08 7.34 -8.76
N ILE A 47 15.86 7.01 -9.16
CA ILE A 47 15.04 5.95 -8.56
C ILE A 47 15.81 4.63 -8.62
N GLY A 48 16.37 4.28 -9.77
CA GLY A 48 17.15 3.06 -9.96
C GLY A 48 18.38 3.00 -9.05
N LYS A 49 19.15 4.09 -8.98
CA LYS A 49 20.28 4.23 -8.05
C LYS A 49 19.85 4.07 -6.59
N LYS A 50 18.70 4.63 -6.21
CA LYS A 50 18.15 4.50 -4.85
C LYS A 50 17.77 3.04 -4.54
N LEU A 51 17.13 2.34 -5.47
CA LEU A 51 16.84 0.90 -5.34
C LEU A 51 18.12 0.06 -5.21
N ALA A 52 19.14 0.35 -6.01
CA ALA A 52 20.43 -0.33 -5.91
C ALA A 52 21.12 -0.08 -4.55
N SER A 53 21.02 1.14 -4.02
CA SER A 53 21.54 1.48 -2.69
C SER A 53 20.78 0.74 -1.58
N LEU A 54 19.45 0.66 -1.65
CA LEU A 54 18.63 -0.09 -0.70
C LEU A 54 18.97 -1.59 -0.73
N GLN A 55 19.19 -2.16 -1.92
CA GLN A 55 19.63 -3.54 -2.06
C GLN A 55 20.98 -3.78 -1.37
N GLN A 56 21.94 -2.86 -1.49
CA GLN A 56 23.23 -2.98 -0.81
C GLN A 56 23.10 -2.93 0.72
N GLN A 57 22.16 -2.12 1.23
CA GLN A 57 21.96 -1.93 2.67
C GLN A 57 21.17 -3.08 3.30
N THR A 58 20.17 -3.62 2.60
CA THR A 58 19.22 -4.61 3.15
C THR A 58 19.47 -6.03 2.70
N GLY A 59 20.22 -6.22 1.61
CA GLY A 59 20.38 -7.50 0.93
C GLY A 59 19.17 -7.93 0.09
N GLN A 60 18.04 -7.22 0.15
CA GLN A 60 16.81 -7.56 -0.57
C GLN A 60 16.78 -6.91 -1.96
N LYS A 61 16.33 -7.66 -2.97
CA LYS A 61 16.18 -7.14 -4.33
C LYS A 61 14.73 -6.78 -4.61
N ALA A 62 14.49 -5.49 -4.82
CA ALA A 62 13.17 -4.98 -5.14
C ALA A 62 13.02 -4.66 -6.63
N ALA A 63 11.81 -4.83 -7.15
CA ALA A 63 11.39 -4.33 -8.44
C ALA A 63 10.18 -3.41 -8.26
N ILE A 64 10.24 -2.22 -8.85
CA ILE A 64 9.11 -1.29 -8.89
C ILE A 64 8.35 -1.41 -10.19
N PHE A 65 7.03 -1.43 -10.07
CA PHE A 65 6.07 -1.48 -11.17
C PHE A 65 5.35 -0.14 -11.26
N TRP A 66 5.31 0.42 -12.48
CA TRP A 66 4.27 1.37 -12.87
C TRP A 66 3.34 0.67 -13.87
N ILE A 67 2.06 0.59 -13.53
CA ILE A 67 1.03 -0.03 -14.37
C ILE A 67 0.03 1.04 -14.79
N ASN A 68 -0.05 1.30 -16.09
CA ASN A 68 -0.89 2.32 -16.68
C ASN A 68 -1.90 1.70 -17.66
N PRO A 69 -3.18 1.54 -17.25
CA PRO A 69 -4.26 1.21 -18.17
C PRO A 69 -4.44 2.29 -19.24
N GLU A 70 -4.65 1.87 -20.48
CA GLU A 70 -4.86 2.72 -21.66
C GLU A 70 -6.08 2.22 -22.45
N ALA A 71 -6.52 3.01 -23.45
CA ALA A 71 -7.70 2.69 -24.25
C ALA A 71 -7.57 1.36 -25.02
N ASP A 72 -6.37 1.02 -25.49
CA ASP A 72 -6.06 -0.13 -26.34
C ASP A 72 -5.22 -1.21 -25.64
N GLY A 73 -4.92 -1.04 -24.35
CA GLY A 73 -4.05 -1.98 -23.64
C GLY A 73 -3.66 -1.52 -22.23
N VAL A 74 -2.59 -2.12 -21.70
CA VAL A 74 -1.96 -1.72 -20.44
C VAL A 74 -0.45 -1.65 -20.62
N SER A 75 0.15 -0.51 -20.28
CA SER A 75 1.60 -0.37 -20.22
C SER A 75 2.11 -0.71 -18.83
N ILE A 76 3.17 -1.51 -18.79
CA ILE A 76 3.85 -1.97 -17.59
C ILE A 76 5.30 -1.54 -17.71
N CYS A 77 5.77 -0.75 -16.75
CA CYS A 77 7.18 -0.39 -16.60
C CYS A 77 7.74 -1.05 -15.35
N LEU A 78 8.84 -1.78 -15.52
CA LEU A 78 9.56 -2.48 -14.47
C LEU A 78 10.96 -1.92 -14.33
N LEU A 79 11.31 -1.42 -13.14
CA LEU A 79 12.67 -0.99 -12.80
C LEU A 79 13.24 -1.85 -11.67
N THR A 80 14.49 -2.30 -11.85
CA THR A 80 15.20 -3.16 -10.90
C THR A 80 16.61 -2.64 -10.66
N GLY A 81 16.83 -1.94 -9.54
CA GLY A 81 18.13 -1.34 -9.23
C GLY A 81 18.59 -0.36 -10.31
N ASP A 82 19.88 -0.37 -10.64
CA ASP A 82 20.52 0.49 -11.64
C ASP A 82 20.41 -0.04 -13.09
N ARG A 83 19.55 -1.04 -13.32
CA ARG A 83 19.36 -1.64 -14.65
C ARG A 83 18.46 -0.79 -15.53
N PRO A 84 18.58 -0.88 -16.87
CA PRO A 84 17.64 -0.25 -17.77
C PRO A 84 16.21 -0.68 -17.47
N THR A 85 15.30 0.28 -17.42
CA THR A 85 13.87 0.02 -17.22
C THR A 85 13.33 -0.81 -18.37
N VAL A 86 12.57 -1.86 -18.04
CA VAL A 86 11.88 -2.70 -19.02
C VAL A 86 10.45 -2.19 -19.15
N GLY A 87 9.99 -1.95 -20.37
CA GLY A 87 8.61 -1.55 -20.63
C GLY A 87 7.93 -2.50 -21.59
N VAL A 88 6.71 -2.90 -21.26
CA VAL A 88 5.87 -3.75 -22.11
C VAL A 88 4.47 -3.16 -22.15
N LYS A 89 3.92 -3.00 -23.35
CA LYS A 89 2.50 -2.71 -23.55
C LYS A 89 1.79 -3.98 -23.96
N VAL A 90 0.90 -4.47 -23.11
CA VAL A 90 0.02 -5.61 -23.41
C VAL A 90 -1.21 -5.07 -24.14
N LEU A 91 -1.50 -5.63 -25.30
CA LEU A 91 -2.60 -5.22 -26.16
C LEU A 91 -3.87 -6.03 -25.84
N ASP A 92 -5.01 -5.58 -26.39
CA ASP A 92 -6.33 -6.23 -26.23
C ASP A 92 -6.81 -6.32 -24.77
N THR A 93 -6.20 -5.55 -23.88
CA THR A 93 -6.57 -5.36 -22.48
C THR A 93 -7.08 -3.93 -22.26
N ALA A 94 -8.05 -3.52 -23.07
CA ALA A 94 -8.66 -2.19 -22.99
C ALA A 94 -9.04 -1.84 -21.54
N GLU A 95 -8.80 -0.59 -21.12
CA GLU A 95 -9.00 -0.14 -19.74
C GLU A 95 -10.32 -0.65 -19.14
N GLN A 96 -11.45 -0.49 -19.85
CA GLN A 96 -12.76 -0.90 -19.35
C GLN A 96 -12.83 -2.39 -18.97
N ASN A 97 -12.25 -3.26 -19.79
CA ASN A 97 -12.22 -4.71 -19.54
C ASN A 97 -11.27 -5.05 -18.39
N LEU A 98 -10.12 -4.37 -18.30
CA LEU A 98 -9.19 -4.53 -17.20
C LEU A 98 -9.86 -4.12 -15.88
N MET A 99 -10.49 -2.95 -15.83
CA MET A 99 -11.12 -2.42 -14.62
C MET A 99 -12.29 -3.31 -14.15
N ALA A 100 -13.15 -3.74 -15.07
CA ALA A 100 -14.23 -4.67 -14.73
C ALA A 100 -13.69 -6.01 -14.19
N THR A 101 -12.56 -6.49 -14.73
CA THR A 101 -11.90 -7.71 -14.23
C THR A 101 -11.31 -7.50 -12.83
N VAL A 102 -10.72 -6.33 -12.55
CA VAL A 102 -10.18 -5.97 -11.23
C VAL A 102 -11.28 -5.89 -10.18
N GLU A 103 -12.38 -5.19 -10.47
CA GLU A 103 -13.53 -5.09 -9.56
C GLU A 103 -14.13 -6.45 -9.25
N MET A 104 -14.35 -7.27 -10.29
CA MET A 104 -14.83 -8.64 -10.14
C MET A 104 -13.89 -9.47 -9.26
N PHE A 105 -12.58 -9.36 -9.46
CA PHE A 105 -11.59 -10.10 -8.69
C PHE A 105 -11.59 -9.68 -7.22
N ALA A 106 -11.66 -8.38 -6.93
CA ALA A 106 -11.74 -7.87 -5.56
C ALA A 106 -12.96 -8.44 -4.82
N LEU A 107 -14.14 -8.43 -5.46
CA LEU A 107 -15.36 -9.02 -4.90
C LEU A 107 -15.25 -10.53 -4.68
N GLN A 108 -14.58 -11.24 -5.59
CA GLN A 108 -14.40 -12.69 -5.47
C GLN A 108 -13.44 -13.06 -4.34
N VAL A 109 -12.37 -12.29 -4.13
CA VAL A 109 -11.40 -12.51 -3.04
C VAL A 109 -12.03 -12.22 -1.68
N SER A 110 -12.98 -11.28 -1.59
CA SER A 110 -13.66 -10.96 -0.33
C SER A 110 -14.65 -12.02 0.17
N ASP A 111 -15.08 -12.97 -0.68
CA ASP A 111 -15.92 -14.09 -0.24
C ASP A 111 -15.08 -15.38 -0.20
N PRO A 112 -14.72 -15.90 0.99
CA PRO A 112 -13.86 -17.09 1.11
C PRO A 112 -14.48 -18.36 0.50
N ARG A 113 -15.79 -18.38 0.24
CA ARG A 113 -16.48 -19.50 -0.39
C ARG A 113 -16.41 -19.43 -1.92
N ASN A 114 -16.12 -18.26 -2.47
CA ASN A 114 -16.02 -18.07 -3.90
C ASN A 114 -14.68 -18.62 -4.39
N GLN A 115 -14.67 -19.59 -5.31
CA GLN A 115 -13.43 -20.14 -5.86
C GLN A 115 -13.07 -19.55 -7.23
N ASN A 116 -13.95 -18.72 -7.80
CA ASN A 116 -13.73 -18.12 -9.12
C ASN A 116 -12.58 -17.10 -9.13
N TYR A 117 -12.16 -16.61 -7.96
CA TYR A 117 -11.00 -15.71 -7.84
C TYR A 117 -9.74 -16.32 -8.47
N ARG A 118 -9.57 -17.65 -8.49
CA ARG A 118 -8.39 -18.27 -9.10
C ARG A 118 -8.34 -18.04 -10.61
N ALA A 119 -9.46 -18.18 -11.31
CA ALA A 119 -9.53 -17.95 -12.75
C ALA A 119 -9.35 -16.48 -13.09
N THR A 120 -10.01 -15.58 -12.35
CA THR A 120 -9.91 -14.13 -12.57
C THR A 120 -8.52 -13.61 -12.19
N GLY A 121 -7.97 -14.07 -11.07
CA GLY A 121 -6.62 -13.75 -10.61
C GLY A 121 -5.55 -14.25 -11.57
N LYS A 122 -5.77 -15.41 -12.22
CA LYS A 122 -4.90 -15.87 -13.30
C LYS A 122 -4.96 -14.97 -14.53
N LYS A 123 -6.15 -14.58 -14.96
CA LYS A 123 -6.32 -13.65 -16.08
C LYS A 123 -5.59 -12.33 -15.84
N LEU A 124 -5.71 -11.78 -14.62
CA LEU A 124 -5.00 -10.56 -14.22
C LEU A 124 -3.48 -10.78 -14.12
N TYR A 125 -3.02 -11.92 -13.62
CA TYR A 125 -1.60 -12.27 -13.62
C TYR A 125 -1.03 -12.31 -15.05
N ASP A 126 -1.74 -12.98 -15.98
CA ASP A 126 -1.33 -13.12 -17.38
C ASP A 126 -1.22 -11.76 -18.07
N TRP A 127 -2.03 -10.77 -17.66
CA TRP A 127 -1.98 -9.40 -18.17
C TRP A 127 -0.91 -8.53 -17.52
N LEU A 128 -0.76 -8.61 -16.18
CA LEU A 128 -0.03 -7.60 -15.41
C LEU A 128 1.37 -8.02 -14.99
N ILE A 129 1.64 -9.33 -14.90
CA ILE A 129 2.88 -9.86 -14.33
C ILE A 129 3.61 -10.78 -15.31
N ALA A 130 2.90 -11.71 -15.95
CA ALA A 130 3.48 -12.65 -16.89
C ALA A 130 4.37 -12.01 -17.98
N PRO A 131 4.04 -10.82 -18.55
CA PRO A 131 4.88 -10.18 -19.56
C PRO A 131 6.30 -9.84 -19.11
N VAL A 132 6.51 -9.68 -17.79
CA VAL A 132 7.80 -9.30 -17.20
C VAL A 132 8.33 -10.35 -16.20
N ALA A 133 7.65 -11.50 -16.06
CA ALA A 133 8.03 -12.53 -15.09
C ALA A 133 9.44 -13.10 -15.31
N ASN A 134 9.88 -13.20 -16.57
CA ASN A 134 11.25 -13.61 -16.91
C ASN A 134 12.30 -12.62 -16.40
N GLU A 135 12.02 -11.32 -16.43
CA GLU A 135 12.90 -10.28 -15.88
C GLU A 135 13.00 -10.40 -14.37
N LEU A 136 11.87 -10.61 -13.68
CA LEU A 136 11.86 -10.83 -12.23
C LEU A 136 12.73 -12.03 -11.84
N LYS A 137 12.60 -13.14 -12.58
CA LYS A 137 13.37 -14.36 -12.33
C LYS A 137 14.86 -14.18 -12.66
N ALA A 138 15.18 -13.58 -13.80
CA ALA A 138 16.57 -13.36 -14.23
C ALA A 138 17.34 -12.45 -13.26
N ASN A 139 16.64 -11.53 -12.60
CA ASN A 139 17.22 -10.60 -11.63
C ASN A 139 17.15 -11.10 -10.18
N ALA A 140 16.49 -12.24 -9.94
CA ALA A 140 16.24 -12.83 -8.61
C ALA A 140 15.59 -11.82 -7.65
N ILE A 141 14.47 -11.24 -8.07
CA ILE A 141 13.70 -10.27 -7.29
C ILE A 141 13.00 -10.97 -6.12
N ASP A 142 13.06 -10.35 -4.94
CA ASP A 142 12.42 -10.81 -3.71
C ASP A 142 11.15 -10.01 -3.39
N THR A 143 11.14 -8.72 -3.75
CA THR A 143 10.09 -7.76 -3.36
C THR A 143 9.51 -7.04 -4.58
N LEU A 144 8.18 -7.02 -4.70
CA LEU A 144 7.45 -6.25 -5.70
C LEU A 144 6.85 -5.00 -5.07
N ILE A 145 7.19 -3.84 -5.63
CA ILE A 145 6.70 -2.53 -5.21
C ILE A 145 5.74 -2.02 -6.29
N PHE A 146 4.45 -1.96 -6.00
CA PHE A 146 3.44 -1.49 -6.94
C PHE A 146 3.17 0.00 -6.74
N CYS A 147 3.63 0.81 -7.69
CA CYS A 147 3.23 2.20 -7.84
C CYS A 147 2.13 2.23 -8.90
N VAL A 148 0.87 2.43 -8.47
CA VAL A 148 -0.28 2.29 -9.37
C VAL A 148 -1.31 3.40 -9.19
N GLY A 149 -1.99 3.70 -10.29
CA GLY A 149 -3.03 4.71 -10.35
C GLY A 149 -4.37 4.26 -9.76
N PRO A 150 -5.38 5.15 -9.81
CA PRO A 150 -6.74 4.84 -9.39
C PRO A 150 -7.26 3.53 -9.99
N LYS A 151 -8.17 2.85 -9.29
CA LYS A 151 -8.77 1.55 -9.62
C LYS A 151 -7.82 0.36 -9.49
N LEU A 152 -6.53 0.51 -9.80
CA LEU A 152 -5.52 -0.53 -9.52
C LEU A 152 -5.03 -0.52 -8.07
N ARG A 153 -5.26 0.57 -7.31
CA ARG A 153 -4.91 0.64 -5.89
C ARG A 153 -5.67 -0.39 -5.05
N SER A 154 -6.91 -0.70 -5.42
CA SER A 154 -7.75 -1.69 -4.75
C SER A 154 -7.49 -3.13 -5.20
N LEU A 155 -6.65 -3.36 -6.22
CA LEU A 155 -6.34 -4.70 -6.73
C LEU A 155 -5.63 -5.55 -5.64
N PRO A 156 -6.15 -6.74 -5.28
CA PRO A 156 -5.47 -7.69 -4.39
C PRO A 156 -4.26 -8.37 -5.06
N PHE A 157 -3.18 -7.63 -5.34
CA PHE A 157 -1.98 -8.16 -6.01
C PHE A 157 -1.46 -9.46 -5.39
N ALA A 158 -1.47 -9.56 -4.06
CA ALA A 158 -1.08 -10.76 -3.31
C ALA A 158 -1.79 -12.04 -3.76
N ALA A 159 -3.05 -11.93 -4.19
CA ALA A 159 -3.89 -13.04 -4.61
C ALA A 159 -3.85 -13.32 -6.12
N LEU A 160 -3.06 -12.58 -6.90
CA LEU A 160 -2.83 -12.92 -8.31
C LEU A 160 -2.15 -14.28 -8.40
N TYR A 161 -2.61 -15.11 -9.33
CA TYR A 161 -2.29 -16.53 -9.38
C TYR A 161 -1.64 -16.89 -10.71
N ASP A 162 -0.45 -17.47 -10.73
CA ASP A 162 0.24 -17.79 -11.98
C ASP A 162 -0.26 -19.09 -12.66
N GLY A 163 -1.11 -19.85 -11.97
CA GLY A 163 -1.56 -21.19 -12.35
C GLY A 163 -1.04 -22.29 -11.42
N GLU A 164 -0.04 -21.99 -10.60
CA GLU A 164 0.55 -22.87 -9.59
C GLU A 164 0.56 -22.21 -8.20
N LYS A 165 1.07 -20.98 -8.11
CA LYS A 165 1.26 -20.20 -6.87
C LYS A 165 0.66 -18.80 -6.97
N PHE A 166 0.27 -18.26 -5.82
CA PHE A 166 -0.06 -16.86 -5.66
C PHE A 166 1.21 -16.00 -5.62
N LEU A 167 1.11 -14.72 -5.99
CA LEU A 167 2.25 -13.80 -5.90
C LEU A 167 2.79 -13.70 -4.47
N ALA A 168 1.92 -13.72 -3.46
CA ALA A 168 2.34 -13.68 -2.05
C ALA A 168 3.15 -14.91 -1.60
N GLU A 169 3.06 -16.03 -2.33
CA GLU A 169 3.89 -17.22 -2.08
C GLU A 169 5.26 -17.14 -2.76
N GLN A 170 5.48 -16.12 -3.60
CA GLN A 170 6.68 -15.96 -4.43
C GLN A 170 7.49 -14.71 -4.05
N TYR A 171 6.81 -13.63 -3.65
CA TYR A 171 7.42 -12.33 -3.40
C TYR A 171 6.84 -11.67 -2.15
N ALA A 172 7.66 -10.84 -1.49
CA ALA A 172 7.14 -9.79 -0.63
C ALA A 172 6.46 -8.73 -1.51
N ILE A 173 5.31 -8.20 -1.07
CA ILE A 173 4.51 -7.28 -1.89
C ILE A 173 4.19 -6.03 -1.10
N THR A 174 4.46 -4.88 -1.70
CA THR A 174 4.08 -3.57 -1.14
C THR A 174 3.48 -2.67 -2.21
N ARG A 175 2.74 -1.66 -1.76
CA ARG A 175 2.11 -0.64 -2.61
C ARG A 175 2.51 0.73 -2.10
N ILE A 176 2.76 1.66 -3.02
CA ILE A 176 3.14 3.03 -2.69
C ILE A 176 2.28 4.03 -3.49
N PRO A 177 2.01 5.22 -2.94
CA PRO A 177 1.26 6.27 -3.64
C PRO A 177 2.05 6.89 -4.82
N GLY A 178 3.37 6.83 -4.73
CA GLY A 178 4.35 7.38 -5.65
C GLY A 178 5.74 7.05 -5.10
N PHE A 179 6.74 6.77 -5.94
CA PHE A 179 8.11 6.59 -5.45
C PHE A 179 8.61 7.87 -4.78
N ASN A 180 8.30 9.01 -5.41
CA ASN A 180 8.67 10.33 -4.93
C ASN A 180 7.94 10.72 -3.63
N LEU A 181 6.74 10.20 -3.39
CA LEU A 181 5.94 10.47 -2.18
C LEU A 181 6.29 9.55 -1.00
N THR A 182 7.21 8.61 -1.20
CA THR A 182 7.56 7.59 -0.22
C THR A 182 8.95 7.87 0.34
N GLU A 183 9.09 7.81 1.67
CA GLU A 183 10.40 7.86 2.29
C GLU A 183 11.08 6.49 2.23
N TRP A 184 12.35 6.53 1.84
CA TRP A 184 13.14 5.34 1.58
C TRP A 184 14.36 5.30 2.49
N GLY A 185 14.38 4.33 3.39
CA GLY A 185 15.52 4.02 4.23
C GLY A 185 15.33 2.69 4.94
N PRO A 186 16.41 1.98 5.26
CA PRO A 186 16.32 0.81 6.11
C PRO A 186 15.97 1.26 7.54
N THR A 187 14.98 0.60 8.15
CA THR A 187 14.70 0.72 9.57
C THR A 187 14.99 -0.60 10.25
N ASP A 188 15.82 -0.58 11.29
CA ASP A 188 16.02 -1.74 12.16
C ASP A 188 14.93 -1.78 13.25
N LEU A 189 14.02 -2.74 13.11
CA LEU A 189 12.91 -2.96 14.04
C LEU A 189 13.20 -4.09 15.04
N SER A 190 14.41 -4.64 15.08
CA SER A 190 14.75 -5.82 15.90
C SER A 190 14.62 -5.58 17.40
N GLN A 191 14.80 -4.34 17.87
CA GLN A 191 14.64 -3.93 19.27
C GLN A 191 13.49 -2.92 19.44
N ALA A 192 12.61 -2.81 18.45
CA ALA A 192 11.50 -1.87 18.50
C ALA A 192 10.47 -2.26 19.57
N ARG A 193 9.86 -1.24 20.18
CA ARG A 193 8.71 -1.42 21.07
C ARG A 193 7.42 -1.11 20.33
N ILE A 194 6.39 -1.89 20.62
CA ILE A 194 5.06 -1.72 20.03
C ILE A 194 4.09 -1.04 20.99
N LEU A 195 3.33 -0.07 20.47
CA LEU A 195 2.11 0.42 21.08
C LEU A 195 0.93 -0.19 20.32
N ALA A 196 0.29 -1.16 20.94
CA ALA A 196 -0.83 -1.90 20.39
C ALA A 196 -2.12 -1.42 21.06
N MET A 197 -3.03 -0.83 20.29
CA MET A 197 -4.27 -0.30 20.81
C MET A 197 -5.47 -0.75 19.98
N GLY A 198 -6.63 -0.93 20.60
CA GLY A 198 -7.84 -1.24 19.87
C GLY A 198 -9.08 -1.31 20.74
N SER A 199 -10.26 -1.35 20.12
CA SER A 199 -11.51 -1.58 20.83
C SER A 199 -12.28 -2.75 20.23
N SER A 200 -12.75 -3.62 21.11
CA SER A 200 -13.71 -4.69 20.78
C SER A 200 -15.16 -4.26 21.01
N GLU A 201 -15.36 -3.16 21.73
CA GLU A 201 -16.66 -2.64 22.16
C GLU A 201 -16.88 -1.25 21.55
N PHE A 202 -18.03 -1.04 20.93
CA PHE A 202 -18.43 0.26 20.38
C PHE A 202 -19.89 0.55 20.74
N THR A 203 -20.21 1.82 20.95
CA THR A 203 -21.59 2.26 21.23
C THR A 203 -22.43 2.43 19.98
N ASP A 204 -21.80 2.76 18.86
CA ASP A 204 -22.37 3.21 17.60
C ASP A 204 -21.85 2.42 16.39
N ALA A 205 -21.20 1.28 16.63
CA ALA A 205 -20.73 0.35 15.61
C ALA A 205 -20.80 -1.10 16.12
N GLU A 206 -20.70 -2.06 15.20
CA GLU A 206 -20.69 -3.48 15.55
C GLU A 206 -19.45 -3.84 16.41
N PRO A 207 -19.57 -4.77 17.37
CA PRO A 207 -18.42 -5.20 18.16
C PRO A 207 -17.38 -5.93 17.29
N LEU A 208 -16.11 -5.81 17.67
CA LEU A 208 -14.98 -6.49 17.05
C LEU A 208 -14.33 -7.46 18.05
N PRO A 209 -14.97 -8.60 18.37
CA PRO A 209 -14.56 -9.47 19.47
C PRO A 209 -13.14 -10.03 19.33
N GLY A 210 -12.63 -10.11 18.11
CA GLY A 210 -11.28 -10.59 17.85
C GLY A 210 -10.17 -9.61 18.23
N VAL A 211 -10.46 -8.31 18.39
CA VAL A 211 -9.44 -7.28 18.67
C VAL A 211 -8.65 -7.59 19.94
N ALA A 212 -9.32 -8.05 21.00
CA ALA A 212 -8.63 -8.42 22.24
C ALA A 212 -7.62 -9.56 22.02
N LEU A 213 -7.98 -10.54 21.18
CA LEU A 213 -7.11 -11.67 20.83
C LEU A 213 -5.94 -11.22 19.94
N GLU A 214 -6.18 -10.35 18.96
CA GLU A 214 -5.12 -9.79 18.10
C GLU A 214 -4.07 -9.04 18.93
N ILE A 215 -4.50 -8.09 19.78
CA ILE A 215 -3.59 -7.28 20.61
C ILE A 215 -2.80 -8.16 21.59
N ALA A 216 -3.44 -9.20 22.16
CA ALA A 216 -2.78 -10.14 23.05
C ALA A 216 -1.72 -11.01 22.35
N ASN A 217 -1.85 -11.25 21.05
CA ASN A 217 -0.91 -12.07 20.29
C ASN A 217 0.28 -11.28 19.73
N ILE A 218 0.16 -9.97 19.50
CA ILE A 218 1.24 -9.15 18.91
C ILE A 218 2.23 -8.56 19.93
N THR A 219 1.77 -8.31 21.16
CA THR A 219 2.59 -7.67 22.21
C THR A 219 3.59 -8.59 22.94
N PRO A 220 3.43 -9.93 23.00
CA PRO A 220 4.39 -10.78 23.67
C PRO A 220 5.71 -10.95 22.91
N GLN A 221 5.67 -11.21 21.60
CA GLN A 221 6.81 -11.41 20.70
C GLN A 221 6.38 -11.17 19.24
N PRO A 222 7.28 -10.72 18.36
CA PRO A 222 8.70 -10.42 18.60
C PRO A 222 8.95 -9.05 19.25
N TRP A 223 7.93 -8.19 19.36
CA TRP A 223 8.09 -6.83 19.88
C TRP A 223 7.42 -6.66 21.24
N PRO A 224 8.18 -6.48 22.34
CA PRO A 224 7.60 -6.15 23.63
C PRO A 224 6.94 -4.76 23.58
N GLY A 225 5.82 -4.59 24.27
CA GLY A 225 5.00 -3.40 24.06
C GLY A 225 4.06 -3.01 25.18
N VAL A 226 3.23 -2.02 24.88
CA VAL A 226 2.09 -1.59 25.69
C VAL A 226 0.83 -1.93 24.93
N ALA A 227 -0.10 -2.61 25.59
CA ALA A 227 -1.46 -2.87 25.09
C ALA A 227 -2.45 -1.89 25.73
N MET A 228 -3.36 -1.32 24.93
CA MET A 228 -4.46 -0.49 25.41
C MET A 228 -5.77 -0.92 24.75
N LEU A 229 -6.71 -1.43 25.54
CA LEU A 229 -7.99 -1.96 25.05
C LEU A 229 -9.17 -1.09 25.47
N ASN A 230 -10.22 -1.10 24.63
CA ASN A 230 -11.54 -0.54 24.91
C ASN A 230 -11.46 0.90 25.45
N GLN A 231 -11.78 1.14 26.72
CA GLN A 231 -11.79 2.49 27.32
C GLN A 231 -10.40 3.16 27.32
N GLN A 232 -9.32 2.40 27.16
CA GLN A 232 -7.97 2.93 27.01
C GLN A 232 -7.64 3.33 25.56
N PHE A 233 -8.43 2.87 24.57
CA PHE A 233 -8.25 3.18 23.15
C PHE A 233 -8.85 4.54 22.79
N THR A 234 -8.13 5.59 23.21
CA THR A 234 -8.47 7.00 22.93
C THR A 234 -7.31 7.72 22.24
N ILE A 235 -7.61 8.77 21.46
CA ILE A 235 -6.60 9.63 20.82
C ILE A 235 -5.64 10.24 21.87
N GLN A 236 -6.20 10.66 23.01
CA GLN A 236 -5.44 11.26 24.11
C GLN A 236 -4.41 10.28 24.69
N ASN A 237 -4.81 9.03 24.91
CA ASN A 237 -3.90 8.00 25.40
C ASN A 237 -2.84 7.62 24.37
N LEU A 238 -3.20 7.57 23.08
CA LEU A 238 -2.25 7.34 21.98
C LEU A 238 -1.15 8.42 21.96
N GLN A 239 -1.55 9.69 22.03
CA GLN A 239 -0.60 10.81 22.06
C GLN A 239 0.24 10.80 23.35
N ALA A 240 -0.39 10.61 24.51
CA ALA A 240 0.29 10.59 25.81
C ALA A 240 1.32 9.45 25.91
N ALA A 241 0.97 8.23 25.46
CA ALA A 241 1.87 7.09 25.47
C ALA A 241 3.11 7.35 24.61
N ARG A 242 2.93 7.90 23.40
CA ARG A 242 4.03 8.25 22.50
C ARG A 242 4.90 9.39 23.02
N GLN A 243 4.33 10.35 23.75
CA GLN A 243 5.11 11.42 24.39
C GLN A 243 5.92 10.93 25.60
N GLN A 244 5.41 9.94 26.33
CA GLN A 244 6.13 9.35 27.46
C GLN A 244 7.34 8.54 27.02
N GLN A 245 7.22 7.78 25.92
CA GLN A 245 8.34 7.04 25.33
C GLN A 245 8.13 6.78 23.83
N PRO A 246 9.21 6.64 23.04
CA PRO A 246 9.11 6.28 21.63
C PRO A 246 8.51 4.90 21.39
N PHE A 247 7.63 4.82 20.39
CA PHE A 247 7.08 3.57 19.86
C PHE A 247 7.24 3.56 18.33
N PRO A 248 8.34 2.98 17.81
CA PRO A 248 8.56 2.81 16.38
C PRO A 248 7.45 2.00 15.70
N LEU A 249 6.77 1.12 16.44
CA LEU A 249 5.66 0.31 15.97
C LEU A 249 4.37 0.78 16.65
N VAL A 250 3.37 1.14 15.87
CA VAL A 250 2.02 1.43 16.35
C VAL A 250 1.05 0.51 15.63
N HIS A 251 0.21 -0.18 16.40
CA HIS A 251 -0.83 -1.05 15.86
C HIS A 251 -2.19 -0.58 16.39
N LEU A 252 -3.13 -0.30 15.48
CA LEU A 252 -4.49 0.13 15.78
C LEU A 252 -5.47 -0.90 15.24
N ALA A 253 -6.26 -1.52 16.12
CA ALA A 253 -7.27 -2.51 15.76
C ALA A 253 -8.68 -1.96 16.05
N THR A 254 -9.43 -1.58 15.01
CA THR A 254 -10.70 -0.85 15.15
C THR A 254 -11.53 -0.82 13.85
N HIS A 255 -12.66 -0.12 13.82
CA HIS A 255 -13.35 0.26 12.58
C HIS A 255 -12.67 1.44 11.90
N ALA A 256 -12.64 1.43 10.57
CA ALA A 256 -12.29 2.59 9.76
C ALA A 256 -13.25 2.69 8.57
N GLU A 257 -13.62 3.90 8.20
CA GLU A 257 -14.47 4.15 7.05
C GLU A 257 -13.74 5.10 6.10
N PHE A 258 -13.52 4.64 4.88
CA PHE A 258 -12.87 5.41 3.82
C PHE A 258 -13.91 5.77 2.78
N ASN A 259 -14.46 6.97 2.91
CA ASN A 259 -15.53 7.46 2.06
C ASN A 259 -14.99 8.25 0.86
N ALA A 260 -15.80 8.27 -0.19
CA ALA A 260 -15.60 9.16 -1.33
C ALA A 260 -15.73 10.63 -0.91
N GLY A 261 -15.24 11.54 -1.76
CA GLY A 261 -15.27 12.97 -1.47
C GLY A 261 -13.95 13.47 -0.90
N SER A 262 -13.99 14.04 0.30
CA SER A 262 -12.85 14.68 0.95
C SER A 262 -12.23 13.80 2.04
N PRO A 263 -10.99 14.07 2.46
CA PRO A 263 -10.43 13.44 3.66
C PRO A 263 -11.33 13.63 4.89
N ALA A 264 -12.14 14.71 4.92
CA ALA A 264 -13.08 15.00 5.99
C ALA A 264 -14.27 14.03 6.08
N ASP A 265 -14.51 13.21 5.07
CA ASP A 265 -15.62 12.25 5.05
C ASP A 265 -15.21 10.87 5.57
N SER A 266 -13.90 10.65 5.76
CA SER A 266 -13.32 9.39 6.20
C SER A 266 -12.80 9.48 7.64
N TYR A 267 -12.86 8.37 8.38
CA TYR A 267 -12.41 8.35 9.77
C TYR A 267 -11.90 6.99 10.26
N ILE A 268 -11.09 7.04 11.31
CA ILE A 268 -10.75 5.91 12.18
C ILE A 268 -11.59 6.05 13.45
N GLN A 269 -12.35 5.00 13.80
CA GLN A 269 -13.18 5.00 15.00
C GLN A 269 -12.30 4.74 16.23
N PHE A 270 -12.33 5.62 17.23
CA PHE A 270 -11.83 5.37 18.58
C PHE A 270 -13.02 5.08 19.49
N VAL A 271 -12.78 4.58 20.71
CA VAL A 271 -13.87 4.19 21.63
C VAL A 271 -14.82 5.34 21.97
N ASN A 272 -14.33 6.59 21.96
CA ASN A 272 -15.06 7.78 22.40
C ASN A 272 -15.10 8.91 21.37
N SER A 273 -14.55 8.70 20.17
CA SER A 273 -14.46 9.73 19.13
C SER A 273 -14.18 9.11 17.77
N ARG A 274 -14.31 9.92 16.72
CA ARG A 274 -13.86 9.60 15.36
C ARG A 274 -12.68 10.51 15.04
N LEU A 275 -11.56 9.93 14.63
CA LEU A 275 -10.42 10.67 14.11
C LEU A 275 -10.57 10.80 12.60
N ASN A 276 -10.74 12.02 12.13
CA ASN A 276 -10.86 12.29 10.71
C ASN A 276 -9.52 12.12 9.98
N LEU A 277 -9.51 11.69 8.72
CA LEU A 277 -8.27 11.60 7.93
C LEU A 277 -7.54 12.94 7.79
N LYS A 278 -8.26 14.07 7.73
CA LYS A 278 -7.67 15.42 7.73
C LYS A 278 -6.93 15.73 9.05
N GLU A 279 -7.32 15.08 10.14
CA GLU A 279 -6.79 15.29 11.49
C GLU A 279 -5.66 14.33 11.83
N ILE A 280 -5.40 13.28 11.03
CA ILE A 280 -4.34 12.29 11.30
C ILE A 280 -2.97 12.95 11.50
N ARG A 281 -2.67 14.03 10.78
CA ARG A 281 -1.43 14.81 10.96
C ARG A 281 -1.25 15.37 12.37
N ASN A 282 -2.34 15.61 13.10
CA ASN A 282 -2.32 16.10 14.47
C ASN A 282 -1.84 15.02 15.46
N LEU A 283 -1.73 13.76 15.02
CA LEU A 283 -1.09 12.69 15.80
C LEU A 283 0.43 12.81 15.83
N GLN A 284 1.05 13.68 15.01
CA GLN A 284 2.49 13.95 15.03
C GLN A 284 3.33 12.66 14.93
N TRP A 285 3.09 11.85 13.90
CA TRP A 285 3.78 10.57 13.70
C TRP A 285 5.31 10.66 13.67
N GLN A 286 5.88 11.84 13.41
CA GLN A 286 7.33 12.09 13.38
C GLN A 286 7.95 12.47 14.73
N ASN A 287 7.16 12.70 15.77
CA ASN A 287 7.68 13.14 17.05
C ASN A 287 6.96 12.48 18.24
N PRO A 288 7.52 11.39 18.81
CA PRO A 288 8.67 10.63 18.28
C PRO A 288 8.32 9.84 17.01
N PRO A 289 9.28 9.47 16.15
CA PRO A 289 9.00 8.81 14.87
C PRO A 289 8.31 7.46 15.04
N VAL A 290 7.37 7.18 14.14
CA VAL A 290 6.74 5.86 13.91
C VAL A 290 7.26 5.34 12.58
N ASP A 291 7.90 4.18 12.63
CA ASP A 291 8.47 3.51 11.46
C ASP A 291 7.49 2.53 10.81
N LEU A 292 6.63 1.89 11.61
CA LEU A 292 5.57 1.00 11.16
C LEU A 292 4.25 1.31 11.86
N LEU A 293 3.26 1.70 11.08
CA LEU A 293 1.88 1.88 11.51
C LEU A 293 1.01 0.78 10.88
N VAL A 294 0.38 -0.03 11.72
CA VAL A 294 -0.57 -1.06 11.30
C VAL A 294 -1.97 -0.59 11.66
N LEU A 295 -2.86 -0.55 10.67
CA LEU A 295 -4.29 -0.32 10.88
C LEU A 295 -5.03 -1.60 10.51
N SER A 296 -5.38 -2.38 11.53
CA SER A 296 -6.23 -3.56 11.44
C SER A 296 -7.68 -3.11 11.52
N ALA A 297 -8.30 -2.87 10.37
CA ALA A 297 -9.65 -2.34 10.31
C ALA A 297 -10.49 -2.93 9.17
N CYS A 298 -11.77 -3.13 9.45
CA CYS A 298 -12.78 -3.35 8.42
C CYS A 298 -12.83 -2.09 7.54
N THR A 299 -12.84 -2.25 6.22
CA THR A 299 -12.81 -1.11 5.28
C THR A 299 -13.89 -1.25 4.21
N THR A 300 -14.51 -0.12 3.88
CA THR A 300 -15.42 0.04 2.74
C THR A 300 -14.74 0.84 1.63
N ALA A 301 -13.59 0.35 1.12
CA ALA A 301 -12.86 1.03 0.04
C ALA A 301 -13.14 0.46 -1.37
N LEU A 302 -14.01 -0.54 -1.51
CA LEU A 302 -14.20 -1.26 -2.77
C LEU A 302 -14.98 -0.41 -3.79
N GLY A 303 -14.38 -0.19 -4.97
CA GLY A 303 -15.06 0.33 -6.17
C GLY A 303 -15.18 1.85 -6.27
N ASN A 304 -14.67 2.63 -5.30
CA ASN A 304 -14.65 4.09 -5.38
C ASN A 304 -13.22 4.65 -5.38
N THR A 305 -12.84 5.30 -6.48
CA THR A 305 -11.48 5.84 -6.67
C THR A 305 -11.06 6.91 -5.67
N GLN A 306 -12.01 7.62 -5.05
CA GLN A 306 -11.72 8.60 -3.99
C GLN A 306 -11.59 7.92 -2.62
N ALA A 307 -12.39 6.87 -2.35
CA ALA A 307 -12.21 6.04 -1.15
C ALA A 307 -10.82 5.36 -1.14
N GLU A 308 -10.32 4.94 -2.30
CA GLU A 308 -8.95 4.44 -2.46
C GLU A 308 -7.88 5.45 -2.01
N LEU A 309 -8.13 6.75 -2.20
CA LEU A 309 -7.22 7.81 -1.78
C LEU A 309 -7.18 7.95 -0.27
N GLY A 310 -8.32 7.83 0.41
CA GLY A 310 -8.36 7.77 1.87
C GLY A 310 -7.53 6.59 2.41
N PHE A 311 -7.69 5.42 1.79
CA PHE A 311 -7.03 4.18 2.22
C PHE A 311 -5.51 4.14 1.96
N VAL A 312 -5.00 4.74 0.88
CA VAL A 312 -3.54 4.79 0.64
C VAL A 312 -2.94 6.08 1.21
N GLY A 313 -3.72 7.16 1.21
CA GLY A 313 -3.28 8.50 1.58
C GLY A 313 -3.25 8.78 3.07
N TRP A 314 -3.92 8.01 3.94
CA TRP A 314 -3.78 8.20 5.40
C TRP A 314 -2.34 7.96 5.89
N LEU A 315 -1.53 7.28 5.07
CA LEU A 315 -0.09 7.13 5.27
C LEU A 315 0.71 8.34 4.78
N CYS A 316 0.17 9.22 3.94
CA CYS A 316 0.86 10.45 3.53
C CYS A 316 0.77 11.49 4.65
N ASN A 317 1.84 11.66 5.43
CA ASN A 317 1.90 12.69 6.46
C ASN A 317 3.16 13.56 6.33
N ARG A 318 2.99 14.88 6.35
CA ARG A 318 4.05 15.86 6.54
C ARG A 318 3.82 16.64 7.83
N VAL A 319 4.85 16.69 8.66
CA VAL A 319 5.06 17.80 9.60
C VAL A 319 6.02 18.77 8.91
N SER A 320 5.78 20.08 9.00
CA SER A 320 6.59 21.08 8.30
C SER A 320 8.10 20.86 8.52
N ASN A 321 8.88 21.01 7.44
CA ASN A 321 10.34 20.84 7.42
C ASN A 321 10.91 19.41 7.60
N GLN A 322 10.13 18.34 7.38
CA GLN A 322 10.64 16.95 7.31
C GLN A 322 10.17 16.23 6.02
N PRO A 323 10.92 15.21 5.53
CA PRO A 323 10.51 14.37 4.41
C PRO A 323 9.21 13.58 4.70
N TRP A 324 8.57 13.10 3.63
CA TRP A 324 7.26 12.44 3.65
C TRP A 324 7.35 11.00 4.14
N VAL A 325 6.87 10.72 5.34
CA VAL A 325 6.72 9.32 5.78
C VAL A 325 5.37 8.80 5.32
N VAL A 326 5.38 8.08 4.20
CA VAL A 326 4.54 6.89 4.07
C VAL A 326 5.19 5.85 4.98
N CYS A 327 4.55 5.49 6.10
CA CYS A 327 5.05 4.35 6.88
C CYS A 327 5.19 3.19 5.89
N GLY A 328 6.39 2.63 5.77
CA GLY A 328 6.71 1.50 4.90
C GLY A 328 6.05 0.20 5.36
N GLY A 329 4.81 0.29 5.85
CA GLY A 329 4.01 -0.80 6.34
C GLY A 329 3.37 -1.52 5.18
N SER A 330 3.65 -2.83 5.12
CA SER A 330 2.71 -3.76 4.52
C SER A 330 1.35 -3.51 5.17
N VAL A 331 0.35 -3.12 4.39
CA VAL A 331 -1.05 -3.31 4.81
C VAL A 331 -1.24 -4.83 4.86
N ILE A 332 -1.03 -5.41 6.04
CA ILE A 332 -1.37 -6.80 6.30
C ILE A 332 -2.88 -6.87 6.32
N TRP A 333 -3.45 -7.44 5.26
CA TRP A 333 -4.86 -7.78 5.19
C TRP A 333 -5.12 -8.94 6.15
N ALA A 334 -5.81 -8.67 7.25
CA ALA A 334 -6.51 -9.66 8.05
C ALA A 334 -7.99 -9.25 8.08
N PRO A 335 -8.80 -9.64 7.08
CA PRO A 335 -10.24 -9.53 7.25
C PRO A 335 -10.60 -10.46 8.40
N TRP A 336 -11.34 -9.93 9.39
CA TRP A 336 -11.97 -10.75 10.41
C TRP A 336 -12.89 -11.75 9.70
N LEU A 337 -12.50 -13.03 9.75
CA LEU A 337 -13.31 -14.16 9.26
C LEU A 337 -14.54 -14.38 10.15
#